data_AF-A0A8J7FW13-F1
#
_entry.id   AF-A0A8J7FW13-F1
#
_cell.length_a   1.000
_cell.length_b   1.000
_cell.length_c   1.000
_cell.angle_alpha   90.00
_cell.angle_beta   90.00
_cell.angle_gamma   90.00
#
_symmetry.space_group_name_H-M   'P 1'
#
loop_
_entity.id
_entity.type
_entity.pdbx_description
1 polymer ?
#
loop_
_entity_poly.entity_id
_entity_poly.type
_entity_poly.pdbx_seq_one_letter_code
_entity_poly.pdbx_strand_id
1 'polypeptide(L)'
;MSTLPNLLRSLLLTSIFTFLAPVLLISILLAGSAVISYLPHLEAFGTGSLEQIASFLKVFGSGSVWRGIIVIGSVGSLAGVLFDTYTFYRFQNLRNHHQ
;
A
#
# COMPACT_ATOMS: atom_id res chain seq x y z
N MET A 1 -13.05 -18.01 24.20
CA MET A 1 -13.12 -16.90 23.23
C MET A 1 -12.81 -17.45 21.86
N SER A 2 -13.73 -17.34 20.90
CA SER A 2 -13.52 -17.87 19.55
C SER A 2 -12.36 -17.10 18.89
N THR A 3 -11.29 -17.83 18.54
CA THR A 3 -10.07 -17.28 17.96
C THR A 3 -10.26 -16.83 16.50
N LEU A 4 -11.18 -17.48 15.79
CA LEU A 4 -11.51 -17.23 14.39
C LEU A 4 -12.04 -15.82 14.09
N PRO A 5 -13.05 -15.26 14.79
CA PRO A 5 -13.55 -13.91 14.52
C PRO A 5 -12.54 -12.81 14.82
N ASN A 6 -11.68 -12.99 15.83
CA ASN A 6 -10.62 -12.04 16.13
C ASN A 6 -9.53 -12.03 15.05
N LEU A 7 -9.18 -13.21 14.52
CA LEU A 7 -8.26 -13.33 13.38
C LEU A 7 -8.84 -12.66 12.12
N LEU A 8 -10.09 -12.95 11.77
CA LEU A 8 -10.72 -12.34 10.58
C LEU A 8 -10.79 -10.81 10.69
N ARG A 9 -11.09 -10.29 11.88
CA ARG A 9 -11.08 -8.85 12.13
C ARG A 9 -9.68 -8.24 11.93
N SER A 10 -8.64 -8.89 12.46
CA SER A 10 -7.24 -8.45 12.30
C SER A 10 -6.83 -8.45 10.83
N LEU A 11 -7.10 -9.54 10.11
CA LEU A 11 -6.74 -9.68 8.71
C LEU A 11 -7.43 -8.66 7.82
N LEU A 12 -8.72 -8.39 8.06
CA LEU A 12 -9.46 -7.36 7.33
C LEU A 12 -8.88 -5.96 7.57
N LEU A 13 -8.60 -5.62 8.83
CA LEU A 13 -7.98 -4.33 9.18
C LEU A 13 -6.60 -4.22 8.53
N THR A 14 -5.74 -5.23 8.69
CA THR A 14 -4.39 -5.23 8.11
C THR A 14 -4.44 -5.15 6.58
N SER A 15 -5.32 -5.90 5.94
CA SER A 15 -5.55 -5.86 4.48
C SER A 15 -5.90 -4.46 4.00
N ILE A 16 -6.81 -3.77 4.70
CA ILE A 16 -7.23 -2.41 4.36
C ILE A 16 -6.08 -1.43 4.57
N PHE A 17 -5.41 -1.45 5.73
CA PHE A 17 -4.32 -0.52 6.02
C PHE A 17 -3.12 -0.70 5.09
N THR A 18 -2.76 -1.95 4.78
CA THR A 18 -1.62 -2.26 3.88
C THR A 18 -1.96 -2.07 2.40
N PHE A 19 -3.24 -2.10 2.02
CA PHE A 19 -3.70 -1.58 0.74
C PHE A 19 -3.60 -0.05 0.70
N LEU A 20 -4.04 0.62 1.76
CA LEU A 20 -4.14 2.08 1.80
C LEU A 20 -2.77 2.75 1.89
N ALA A 21 -1.80 2.14 2.58
CA ALA A 21 -0.45 2.69 2.75
C ALA A 21 0.25 3.05 1.43
N PRO A 22 0.42 2.13 0.46
CA PRO A 22 1.02 2.48 -0.83
C PRO A 22 0.15 3.44 -1.65
N VAL A 23 -1.18 3.33 -1.58
CA VAL A 23 -2.10 4.23 -2.30
C VAL A 23 -1.98 5.67 -1.78
N LEU A 24 -1.92 5.85 -0.46
CA LEU A 24 -1.73 7.15 0.18
C LEU A 24 -0.36 7.73 -0.14
N LEU A 25 0.70 6.91 -0.09
CA LEU A 25 2.04 7.34 -0.45
C LEU A 25 2.08 7.88 -1.89
N ILE A 26 1.52 7.12 -2.85
CA ILE A 26 1.43 7.55 -4.25
C ILE A 26 0.61 8.83 -4.38
N SER A 27 -0.51 8.94 -3.65
CA SER A 27 -1.36 10.13 -3.67
C SER A 27 -0.65 11.36 -3.11
N ILE A 28 0.11 11.23 -2.03
CA ILE A 28 0.90 12.31 -1.43
C ILE A 28 2.00 12.76 -2.39
N LEU A 29 2.69 11.80 -3.04
CA LEU A 29 3.70 12.10 -4.06
C LEU A 29 3.09 12.87 -5.24
N LEU A 30 1.96 12.41 -5.78
CA LEU A 30 1.24 13.10 -6.86
C LEU A 30 0.81 14.51 -6.44
N ALA A 31 0.19 14.65 -5.27
CA ALA A 31 -0.26 15.93 -4.76
C ALA A 31 0.92 16.89 -4.51
N GLY A 32 2.01 16.40 -3.92
CA GLY A 32 3.23 17.17 -3.69
C GLY A 32 3.85 17.66 -5.00
N SER A 33 4.00 16.77 -5.98
CA SER A 33 4.50 17.11 -7.31
C SER A 33 3.59 18.11 -8.04
N ALA A 34 2.27 17.98 -7.90
CA ALA A 34 1.32 18.94 -8.45
C ALA A 34 1.47 20.33 -7.80
N VAL A 35 1.58 20.39 -6.47
CA VAL A 35 1.82 21.65 -5.74
C VAL A 35 3.13 22.30 -6.19
N ILE A 36 4.21 21.52 -6.31
CA ILE A 36 5.52 21.99 -6.79
C ILE A 36 5.42 22.52 -8.23
N SER A 37 4.58 21.91 -9.07
CA SER A 37 4.37 22.34 -10.46
C SER A 37 3.75 23.74 -10.56
N TYR A 38 2.95 24.15 -9.57
CA TYR A 38 2.36 25.49 -9.54
C TYR A 38 3.32 26.59 -9.05
N LEU A 39 4.49 26.23 -8.50
CA LEU A 39 5.48 27.20 -8.06
C LEU A 39 6.32 27.69 -9.25
N PRO A 40 6.33 29.00 -9.54
CA PRO A 40 7.18 29.55 -10.58
C PRO A 40 8.66 29.27 -10.23
N HIS A 41 9.45 28.88 -11.24
CA HIS A 41 10.84 28.38 -11.15
C HIS A 41 11.02 26.90 -10.77
N LEU A 42 10.02 26.22 -10.21
CA LEU A 42 10.08 24.78 -9.88
C LEU A 42 9.15 23.92 -10.76
N GLU A 43 8.44 24.53 -11.69
CA GLU A 43 7.48 23.87 -12.59
C GLU A 43 8.07 22.66 -13.31
N ALA A 44 9.29 22.77 -13.86
CA ALA A 44 9.95 21.67 -14.57
C ALA A 44 10.21 20.45 -13.66
N PHE A 45 10.48 20.69 -12.37
CA PHE A 45 10.70 19.62 -11.41
C PHE A 45 9.38 18.95 -10.99
N GLY A 46 8.34 19.76 -10.79
CA GLY A 46 7.00 19.27 -10.49
C GLY A 46 6.42 18.42 -11.64
N THR A 47 6.45 18.95 -12.86
CA THR A 47 5.95 18.24 -14.06
C THR A 47 6.76 16.99 -14.38
N GLY A 48 8.09 17.06 -14.31
CA GLY A 48 8.95 15.90 -14.51
C GLY A 48 8.70 14.78 -13.48
N SER A 49 8.48 15.14 -12.21
CA SER A 49 8.15 14.15 -11.18
C SER A 49 6.74 13.55 -11.37
N LEU A 50 5.74 14.34 -11.79
CA LEU A 50 4.41 13.83 -12.16
C LEU A 50 4.50 12.82 -13.30
N GLU A 51 5.26 13.12 -14.36
CA GLU A 51 5.46 12.21 -15.48
C GLU A 51 6.17 10.92 -15.07
N GLN A 52 7.18 11.02 -14.20
CA GLN A 52 7.92 9.87 -13.72
C GLN A 52 7.04 8.95 -12.86
N ILE A 53 6.24 9.52 -11.94
CA ILE A 53 5.28 8.77 -11.12
C ILE A 53 4.21 8.12 -12.02
N ALA A 54 3.68 8.85 -12.99
CA ALA A 54 2.70 8.33 -13.93
C ALA A 54 3.28 7.19 -14.80
N SER A 55 4.51 7.33 -15.28
CA SER A 55 5.21 6.31 -16.05
C SER A 55 5.41 5.03 -15.24
N PHE A 56 5.90 5.16 -14.00
CA PHE A 56 6.03 4.04 -13.07
C PHE A 56 4.70 3.31 -12.88
N LEU A 57 3.61 4.04 -12.61
CA LEU A 57 2.28 3.45 -12.47
C LEU A 57 1.79 2.75 -13.74
N LYS A 58 2.07 3.31 -14.91
CA LYS A 58 1.73 2.71 -16.20
C LYS A 58 2.47 1.40 -16.45
N VAL A 59 3.70 1.23 -15.97
CA VAL A 59 4.45 -0.04 -16.08
C VAL A 59 3.68 -1.17 -15.39
N PHE A 60 3.16 -0.94 -14.18
CA PHE A 60 2.37 -1.96 -13.46
C PHE A 60 0.93 -2.07 -13.95
N GLY A 61 0.37 -0.96 -14.47
CA GLY A 61 -1.03 -0.87 -14.87
C GLY A 61 -1.32 -1.18 -16.33
N SER A 62 -0.37 -1.75 -17.08
CA SER A 62 -0.49 -2.00 -18.53
C SER A 62 -0.87 -0.73 -19.32
N GLY A 63 -0.22 0.39 -19.02
CA GLY A 63 -0.49 1.68 -19.66
C GLY A 63 -1.55 2.54 -18.98
N SER A 64 -2.28 2.02 -17.99
CA SER A 64 -3.24 2.78 -17.18
C SER A 64 -2.70 3.10 -15.78
N VAL A 65 -2.65 4.39 -15.43
CA VAL A 65 -2.19 4.85 -14.10
C VAL A 65 -3.07 4.28 -12.98
N TRP A 66 -4.39 4.35 -13.14
CA TRP A 66 -5.36 3.83 -12.17
C TRP A 66 -5.18 2.34 -11.90
N ARG A 67 -4.94 1.57 -12.96
CA ARG A 67 -4.71 0.13 -12.85
C ARG A 67 -3.39 -0.16 -12.12
N GLY A 68 -2.36 0.67 -12.31
CA GLY A 68 -1.12 0.62 -11.56
C GLY A 68 -1.32 0.86 -10.06
N ILE A 69 -2.12 1.86 -9.68
CA ILE A 69 -2.45 2.15 -8.27
C ILE A 69 -3.12 0.93 -7.62
N ILE A 70 -4.11 0.35 -8.30
CA ILE A 70 -4.82 -0.84 -7.82
C ILE A 70 -3.84 -2.01 -7.66
N VAL A 71 -2.99 -2.28 -8.65
CA VAL A 71 -2.01 -3.39 -8.60
C VAL A 71 -1.06 -3.23 -7.42
N ILE A 72 -0.47 -2.04 -7.22
CA ILE A 72 0.46 -1.80 -6.11
C ILE A 72 -0.27 -1.94 -4.76
N GLY A 73 -1.47 -1.36 -4.64
CA GLY A 73 -2.30 -1.51 -3.44
C GLY A 73 -2.60 -2.98 -3.14
N SER A 74 -3.00 -3.76 -4.15
CA SER A 74 -3.30 -5.18 -4.00
C SER A 74 -2.09 -6.01 -3.58
N VAL A 75 -0.90 -5.74 -4.15
CA VAL A 75 0.33 -6.43 -3.74
C VAL A 75 0.70 -6.09 -2.30
N GLY A 76 0.60 -4.82 -1.90
CA GLY A 76 0.81 -4.39 -0.52
C GLY A 76 -0.17 -5.04 0.46
N SER A 77 -1.44 -5.10 0.09
CA SER A 77 -2.49 -5.78 0.86
C SER A 77 -2.20 -7.28 1.05
N LEU A 78 -1.83 -7.97 -0.02
CA LEU A 78 -1.45 -9.38 0.02
C LEU A 78 -0.27 -9.62 0.98
N ALA A 79 0.78 -8.81 0.85
CA ALA A 79 1.94 -8.90 1.73
C ALA A 79 1.57 -8.65 3.20
N GLY A 80 0.71 -7.67 3.48
CA GLY A 80 0.19 -7.39 4.81
C GLY A 80 -0.59 -8.55 5.42
N VAL A 81 -1.52 -9.11 4.64
CA VAL A 81 -2.32 -10.29 5.04
C VAL A 81 -1.43 -11.49 5.37
N LEU A 82 -0.42 -11.76 4.53
CA LEU A 82 0.54 -12.85 4.76
C LEU A 82 1.35 -12.63 6.05
N PHE A 83 1.81 -11.40 6.28
CA PHE A 83 2.58 -11.06 7.47
C PHE A 83 1.76 -11.15 8.77
N ASP A 84 0.51 -10.69 8.75
CA ASP A 84 -0.42 -10.79 9.89
C ASP A 84 -0.74 -12.26 10.19
N THR A 85 -1.01 -13.06 9.15
CA THR A 85 -1.26 -14.50 9.27
C THR A 85 -0.05 -15.22 9.90
N TYR A 86 1.16 -14.93 9.42
CA TYR A 86 2.39 -15.51 9.96
C TYR A 86 2.61 -15.14 11.43
N THR A 87 2.42 -13.86 11.77
CA THR A 87 2.59 -13.36 13.15
C THR A 87 1.60 -14.03 14.09
N PHE A 88 0.34 -14.15 13.67
CA PHE A 88 -0.68 -14.86 14.42
C PHE A 88 -0.33 -16.34 14.65
N TYR A 89 0.12 -17.04 13.60
CA TYR A 89 0.53 -18.44 13.72
C TYR A 89 1.69 -18.62 14.70
N ARG A 90 2.72 -17.77 14.59
CA ARG A 90 3.87 -17.76 15.50
C ARG A 90 3.45 -17.53 16.94
N PHE A 91 2.55 -16.57 17.18
CA PHE A 91 2.05 -16.26 18.52
C PHE A 91 1.31 -17.46 19.14
N GLN A 92 0.48 -18.16 18.36
CA GLN A 92 -0.19 -19.38 18.84
C GLN A 92 0.81 -20.50 19.13
N ASN A 93 1.81 -20.72 18.28
CA ASN A 93 2.80 -21.77 18.49
C ASN A 93 3.62 -21.54 19.77
N LEU A 94 4.05 -20.29 20.01
CA LEU A 94 4.77 -19.94 21.25
C LEU A 94 3.91 -20.13 22.50
N ARG A 95 2.61 -19.78 22.45
CA ARG A 95 1.69 -19.99 23.57
C ARG A 95 1.51 -21.48 23.89
N ASN A 96 1.47 -22.33 22.87
CA ASN A 96 1.29 -23.78 23.04
C ASN A 96 2.53 -24.49 23.63
N HIS A 97 3.74 -23.91 23.48
CA HIS A 97 4.97 -24.45 24.08
C HIS A 97 5.19 -24.06 25.54
N HIS A 98 4.41 -23.12 26.07
CA HIS A 98 4.48 -22.65 27.46
C HIS A 98 3.39 -23.26 28.37
N GLN A 99 2.61 -24.22 27.87
CA GLN A 99 1.70 -25.07 28.65
C GLN A 99 2.29 -26.48 28.77
#